data_AF-A0A6G0XUJ0-F1
#
_entry.id   AF-A0A6G0XUJ0-F1
#
_cell.length_a   1.000
_cell.length_b   1.000
_cell.length_c   1.000
_cell.angle_alpha   90.00
_cell.angle_beta   90.00
_cell.angle_gamma   90.00
#
_symmetry.space_group_name_H-M   'P 1'
#
loop_
_entity.id
_entity.type
_entity.pdbx_description
1 polymer ?
#
loop_
_entity_poly.entity_id
_entity_poly.type
_entity_poly.pdbx_seq_one_letter_code
_entity_poly.pdbx_strand_id
1 'polypeptide(L)'
;MSALLYADTPARNTRSSQSSPQQSQENPTSSLYELTVLPMVKDTVGQRNTSSTKLVTYICGGASWSEIKTKIFEKYKAKCLGIAQRNDEGVWSVLDDQVDESSFAKIFSLRSGTHVRKLDTDPIMNDWLRSVRGTQVSLSIYKYGNEIATKEQLLDFTAACIAPGLQDRSGARSESTIQEFMGKQHAKWDDTWEAANQIWQIWASHVVRPPFLAWESRVNQGPPPHVLSRLWPKTSVHEIRMESFNRTIRTALDIVDGSLGELGHIRGAVDVVLQRLTMFEQSLVAKRDILVAMEHDSAPIPSDEVATTELQENQNILDTDHDYTLEDMD
;
A
#
# COMPACT_ATOMS: atom_id res chain seq x y z
N MET A 1 -62.29 -74.50 6.31
CA MET A 1 -62.10 -73.85 4.99
C MET A 1 -61.19 -72.64 5.19
N SER A 2 -60.08 -72.61 4.45
CA SER A 2 -59.38 -71.42 3.92
C SER A 2 -58.73 -70.43 4.92
N ALA A 3 -57.39 -70.30 4.97
CA ALA A 3 -56.50 -69.59 4.02
C ALA A 3 -56.46 -68.06 4.34
N LEU A 4 -55.34 -67.50 4.83
CA LEU A 4 -54.12 -67.05 4.14
C LEU A 4 -54.16 -65.56 3.68
N LEU A 5 -52.99 -64.91 3.82
CA LEU A 5 -52.40 -63.77 3.07
C LEU A 5 -52.81 -62.34 3.49
N TYR A 6 -51.90 -61.38 3.78
CA TYR A 6 -50.71 -60.77 3.12
C TYR A 6 -51.04 -59.51 2.30
N ALA A 7 -50.20 -58.47 2.50
CA ALA A 7 -50.03 -57.23 1.70
C ALA A 7 -51.16 -56.18 1.79
N ASP A 8 -50.97 -54.86 1.67
CA ASP A 8 -49.83 -54.04 1.25
C ASP A 8 -50.02 -52.56 1.66
N THR A 9 -48.92 -51.82 1.69
CA THR A 9 -48.77 -50.34 1.93
C THR A 9 -49.35 -49.48 0.77
N PRO A 10 -49.54 -48.13 0.83
CA PRO A 10 -48.42 -47.16 0.90
C PRO A 10 -48.64 -45.75 1.54
N ALA A 11 -47.51 -45.22 2.02
CA ALA A 11 -46.98 -43.83 2.02
C ALA A 11 -47.88 -42.58 2.07
N ARG A 12 -47.58 -41.68 3.03
CA ARG A 12 -47.35 -40.24 2.72
C ARG A 12 -46.45 -39.56 3.77
N ASN A 13 -45.23 -39.26 3.35
CA ASN A 13 -44.30 -38.35 4.03
C ASN A 13 -44.70 -36.89 3.75
N THR A 14 -44.82 -36.07 4.79
CA THR A 14 -44.77 -34.60 4.70
C THR A 14 -43.72 -34.10 5.67
N ARG A 15 -42.50 -33.88 5.15
CA ARG A 15 -41.41 -33.23 5.89
C ARG A 15 -41.38 -31.77 5.47
N SER A 16 -41.82 -30.88 6.37
CA SER A 16 -41.68 -29.44 6.24
C SER A 16 -40.21 -29.04 6.15
N SER A 17 -39.91 -28.25 5.12
CA SER A 17 -38.61 -27.66 4.84
C SER A 17 -38.24 -26.62 5.90
N GLN A 18 -37.18 -26.88 6.66
CA GLN A 18 -36.45 -25.85 7.39
C GLN A 18 -35.35 -25.29 6.48
N SER A 19 -35.55 -24.03 6.08
CA SER A 19 -34.60 -23.21 5.32
C SER A 19 -33.38 -22.91 6.17
N SER A 20 -32.19 -23.29 5.67
CA SER A 20 -30.91 -22.83 6.22
C SER A 20 -30.52 -21.48 5.59
N PRO A 21 -29.74 -20.62 6.27
CA PRO A 21 -29.47 -19.26 5.81
C PRO A 21 -28.56 -19.24 4.57
N GLN A 22 -28.93 -18.45 3.56
CA GLN A 22 -28.11 -18.13 2.40
C GLN A 22 -26.81 -17.43 2.83
N GLN A 23 -25.67 -18.05 2.53
CA GLN A 23 -24.36 -17.40 2.53
C GLN A 23 -24.14 -16.66 1.21
N SER A 24 -23.56 -15.48 1.35
CA SER A 24 -23.14 -14.49 0.35
C SER A 24 -22.72 -15.10 -0.99
N GLN A 25 -23.59 -14.97 -2.00
CA GLN A 25 -23.19 -15.05 -3.40
C GLN A 25 -22.32 -13.83 -3.71
N GLU A 26 -21.01 -14.01 -3.84
CA GLU A 26 -20.22 -13.10 -4.65
C GLU A 26 -20.80 -13.10 -6.08
N ASN A 27 -21.00 -11.89 -6.61
CA ASN A 27 -21.64 -11.60 -7.89
C ASN A 27 -21.28 -12.58 -9.02
N PRO A 28 -22.23 -12.95 -9.91
CA PRO A 28 -21.91 -13.70 -11.13
C PRO A 28 -21.26 -12.74 -12.13
N THR A 29 -19.98 -12.43 -11.95
CA THR A 29 -19.13 -12.07 -13.09
C THR A 29 -19.17 -13.27 -14.03
N SER A 30 -19.52 -13.07 -15.30
CA SER A 30 -19.65 -14.12 -16.31
C SER A 30 -18.29 -14.81 -16.51
N SER A 31 -17.98 -15.77 -15.65
CA SER A 31 -16.74 -16.54 -15.71
C SER A 31 -16.86 -17.54 -16.86
N LEU A 32 -15.89 -17.53 -17.78
CA LEU A 32 -15.89 -18.40 -18.95
C LEU A 32 -15.81 -19.89 -18.56
N TYR A 33 -15.02 -20.17 -17.51
CA TYR A 33 -14.87 -21.49 -16.93
C TYR A 33 -15.29 -21.46 -15.46
N GLU A 34 -15.86 -22.57 -14.99
CA GLU A 34 -16.24 -22.77 -13.59
C GLU A 34 -15.82 -24.18 -13.16
N LEU A 35 -15.16 -24.26 -12.00
CA LEU A 35 -14.69 -25.51 -11.41
C LEU A 35 -15.23 -25.66 -9.98
N THR A 36 -15.95 -26.75 -9.74
CA THR A 36 -16.38 -27.15 -8.39
C THR A 36 -15.38 -28.15 -7.82
N VAL A 37 -14.64 -27.75 -6.78
CA VAL A 37 -13.65 -28.61 -6.11
C VAL A 37 -14.14 -29.09 -4.74
N LEU A 38 -13.83 -30.34 -4.44
CA LEU A 38 -13.96 -30.98 -3.12
C LEU A 38 -12.56 -31.06 -2.50
N PRO A 39 -12.16 -30.08 -1.67
CA PRO A 39 -10.80 -30.03 -1.15
C PRO A 39 -10.64 -31.01 0.02
N MET A 40 -9.48 -31.67 0.07
CA MET A 40 -9.11 -32.54 1.18
C MET A 40 -7.63 -32.41 1.51
N VAL A 41 -7.31 -32.30 2.80
CA VAL A 41 -5.94 -32.24 3.28
C VAL A 41 -5.44 -33.64 3.56
N LYS A 42 -4.26 -33.96 3.01
CA LYS A 42 -3.58 -35.24 3.15
C LYS A 42 -2.18 -35.07 3.74
N ASP A 43 -1.82 -36.02 4.59
CA ASP A 43 -0.48 -36.14 5.18
C ASP A 43 0.50 -36.79 4.20
N THR A 44 0.02 -37.70 3.35
CA THR A 44 0.82 -38.39 2.32
C THR A 44 0.04 -38.55 1.02
N VAL A 45 0.75 -38.76 -0.10
CA VAL A 45 0.10 -39.00 -1.41
C VAL A 45 -0.75 -40.27 -1.39
N GLY A 46 -0.25 -41.33 -0.75
CA GLY A 46 -0.93 -42.62 -0.63
C GLY A 46 -2.11 -42.66 0.35
N GLN A 47 -2.37 -41.59 1.10
CA GLN A 47 -3.48 -41.56 2.05
C GLN A 47 -4.83 -41.71 1.34
N ARG A 48 -5.67 -42.61 1.85
CA ARG A 48 -7.04 -42.83 1.35
C ARG A 48 -7.90 -41.58 1.58
N ASN A 49 -8.78 -41.27 0.63
CA ASN A 49 -9.68 -40.11 0.71
C ASN A 49 -10.69 -40.20 1.87
N THR A 50 -10.91 -41.39 2.43
CA THR A 50 -11.77 -41.58 3.61
C THR A 50 -11.09 -41.16 4.91
N SER A 51 -9.75 -41.19 4.93
CA SER A 51 -8.94 -40.84 6.09
C SER A 51 -8.37 -39.41 6.01
N SER A 52 -8.67 -38.68 4.94
CA SER A 52 -8.25 -37.29 4.75
C SER A 52 -9.22 -36.31 5.39
N THR A 53 -8.73 -35.12 5.76
CA THR A 53 -9.58 -34.07 6.31
C THR A 53 -10.29 -33.35 5.17
N LYS A 54 -11.61 -33.55 5.05
CA LYS A 54 -12.42 -32.90 4.03
C LYS A 54 -12.70 -31.45 4.41
N LEU A 55 -12.56 -30.54 3.44
CA LEU A 55 -12.90 -29.13 3.57
C LEU A 55 -14.22 -28.85 2.85
N VAL A 56 -14.77 -27.66 3.09
CA VAL A 56 -15.99 -27.19 2.43
C VAL A 56 -15.78 -27.11 0.92
N THR A 57 -16.77 -27.55 0.15
CA THR A 57 -16.80 -27.44 -1.31
C THR A 57 -16.52 -26.01 -1.73
N TYR A 58 -15.67 -25.84 -2.74
CA TYR A 58 -15.32 -24.54 -3.27
C TYR A 58 -15.61 -24.46 -4.76
N ILE A 59 -16.35 -23.45 -5.16
CA ILE A 59 -16.64 -23.15 -6.56
C ILE A 59 -15.80 -21.95 -6.93
N CYS A 60 -15.03 -22.07 -8.01
CA CYS A 60 -14.21 -20.97 -8.52
C CYS A 60 -14.42 -20.83 -10.02
N GLY A 61 -14.74 -19.61 -10.44
CA GLY A 61 -14.82 -19.22 -11.84
C GLY A 61 -13.56 -18.47 -12.29
N GLY A 62 -13.26 -18.50 -13.59
CA GLY A 62 -12.19 -17.70 -14.19
C GLY A 62 -12.25 -17.68 -15.71
N ALA A 63 -11.48 -16.78 -16.32
CA ALA A 63 -11.31 -16.67 -17.77
C ALA A 63 -10.34 -17.72 -18.33
N SER A 64 -9.46 -18.29 -17.51
CA SER A 64 -8.50 -19.34 -17.88
C SER A 64 -8.15 -20.27 -16.72
N TRP A 65 -7.45 -21.37 -17.04
CA TRP A 65 -6.85 -22.26 -16.06
C TRP A 65 -5.87 -21.53 -15.13
N SER A 66 -5.02 -20.64 -15.65
CA SER A 66 -4.11 -19.84 -14.81
C SER A 66 -4.85 -19.06 -13.73
N GLU A 67 -5.97 -18.40 -14.05
CA GLU A 67 -6.73 -17.64 -13.06
C GLU A 67 -7.36 -18.55 -11.98
N ILE A 68 -7.91 -19.69 -12.40
CA ILE A 68 -8.47 -20.69 -11.48
C ILE A 68 -7.36 -21.28 -10.59
N LYS A 69 -6.19 -21.56 -11.17
CA LYS A 69 -5.01 -22.06 -10.46
C LYS A 69 -4.56 -21.07 -9.37
N THR A 70 -4.43 -19.78 -9.70
CA THR A 70 -4.12 -18.71 -8.73
C THR A 70 -5.15 -18.66 -7.60
N LYS A 71 -6.46 -18.70 -7.93
CA LYS A 71 -7.54 -18.70 -6.92
C LYS A 71 -7.49 -19.91 -5.98
N ILE A 72 -7.19 -21.10 -6.50
CA ILE A 72 -7.01 -22.31 -5.68
C ILE A 72 -5.77 -22.17 -4.81
N PHE A 73 -4.67 -21.68 -5.38
CA PHE A 73 -3.40 -21.51 -4.69
C PHE A 73 -3.54 -20.56 -3.50
N GLU A 74 -4.02 -19.34 -3.72
CA GLU A 74 -4.19 -18.34 -2.65
C GLU A 74 -5.12 -18.83 -1.53
N LYS A 75 -6.18 -19.55 -1.88
CA LYS A 75 -7.14 -20.06 -0.89
C LYS A 75 -6.58 -21.18 0.00
N TYR A 76 -5.74 -22.06 -0.55
CA TYR A 76 -5.31 -23.28 0.14
C TYR A 76 -3.83 -23.36 0.45
N LYS A 77 -2.98 -22.42 0.01
CA LYS A 77 -1.53 -22.43 0.27
C LYS A 77 -1.20 -22.55 1.76
N ALA A 78 -1.95 -21.89 2.64
CA ALA A 78 -1.75 -21.93 4.09
C ALA A 78 -2.02 -23.31 4.73
N LYS A 79 -2.60 -24.26 3.99
CA LYS A 79 -2.77 -25.66 4.43
C LYS A 79 -1.56 -26.53 4.13
N CYS A 80 -0.65 -26.05 3.27
CA CYS A 80 0.68 -26.62 3.08
C CYS A 80 1.61 -26.04 4.16
N LEU A 81 2.35 -26.91 4.85
CA LEU A 81 3.28 -26.54 5.93
C LEU A 81 4.75 -26.50 5.46
N GLY A 82 4.98 -26.73 4.16
CA GLY A 82 6.28 -26.81 3.53
C GLY A 82 6.29 -27.86 2.42
N ILE A 83 7.34 -27.89 1.61
CA ILE A 83 7.54 -28.90 0.57
C ILE A 83 8.73 -29.74 0.98
N ALA A 84 8.48 -31.02 1.30
CA ALA A 84 9.53 -31.98 1.56
C ALA A 84 10.30 -32.25 0.27
N GLN A 85 11.62 -32.34 0.40
CA GLN A 85 12.52 -32.78 -0.65
C GLN A 85 13.43 -33.86 -0.11
N ARG A 86 13.78 -34.81 -0.95
CA ARG A 86 14.73 -35.86 -0.62
C ARG A 86 15.84 -35.84 -1.66
N ASN A 87 17.09 -35.70 -1.22
CA ASN A 87 18.23 -35.77 -2.12
C ASN A 87 18.55 -37.24 -2.50
N ASP A 88 19.49 -37.43 -3.42
CA ASP A 88 19.90 -38.76 -3.90
C ASP A 88 20.52 -39.64 -2.80
N GLU A 89 21.05 -39.01 -1.75
CA GLU A 89 21.60 -39.67 -0.56
C GLU A 89 20.51 -40.08 0.44
N GLY A 90 19.24 -39.75 0.17
CA GLY A 90 18.09 -40.11 0.99
C GLY A 90 17.84 -39.18 2.17
N VAL A 91 18.55 -38.06 2.27
CA VAL A 91 18.41 -37.03 3.30
C VAL A 91 17.23 -36.12 2.98
N TRP A 92 16.40 -35.87 3.99
CA TRP A 92 15.24 -34.99 3.89
C TRP A 92 15.63 -33.51 4.08
N SER A 93 14.99 -32.63 3.33
CA SER A 93 15.01 -31.18 3.51
C SER A 93 13.61 -30.61 3.31
N VAL A 94 13.39 -29.35 3.71
CA VAL A 94 12.10 -28.68 3.56
C VAL A 94 12.26 -27.29 2.97
N LEU A 95 11.55 -27.03 1.88
CA LEU A 95 11.35 -25.71 1.33
C LEU A 95 10.08 -25.11 1.92
N ASP A 96 10.23 -24.01 2.66
CA ASP A 96 9.11 -23.28 3.30
C ASP A 96 8.98 -21.83 2.80
N ASP A 97 10.01 -21.30 2.15
CA ASP A 97 10.12 -19.88 1.79
C ASP A 97 9.83 -19.57 0.32
N GLN A 98 9.76 -20.59 -0.54
CA GLN A 98 9.49 -20.47 -1.98
C GLN A 98 8.26 -21.27 -2.41
N VAL A 99 7.25 -21.34 -1.55
CA VAL A 99 5.94 -21.90 -1.93
C VAL A 99 5.21 -20.84 -2.76
N ASP A 100 5.53 -20.81 -4.05
CA ASP A 100 4.92 -19.98 -5.07
C ASP A 100 4.00 -20.83 -5.97
N GLU A 101 3.36 -20.19 -6.94
CA GLU A 101 2.50 -20.89 -7.90
C GLU A 101 3.25 -21.90 -8.79
N SER A 102 4.59 -21.79 -8.91
CA SER A 102 5.40 -22.78 -9.62
C SER A 102 5.38 -24.13 -8.90
N SER A 103 5.27 -24.10 -7.57
CA SER A 103 5.17 -25.28 -6.70
C SER A 103 3.78 -25.91 -6.66
N PHE A 104 2.80 -25.38 -7.39
CA PHE A 104 1.41 -25.86 -7.35
C PHE A 104 1.29 -27.37 -7.57
N ALA A 105 2.00 -27.94 -8.54
CA ALA A 105 1.94 -29.38 -8.85
C ALA A 105 2.56 -30.26 -7.75
N LYS A 106 3.44 -29.70 -6.92
CA LYS A 106 4.02 -30.40 -5.77
C LYS A 106 3.04 -30.43 -4.59
N ILE A 107 2.16 -29.44 -4.48
CA ILE A 107 1.27 -29.24 -3.33
C ILE A 107 -0.13 -29.79 -3.59
N PHE A 108 -0.61 -29.65 -4.81
CA PHE A 108 -1.99 -29.94 -5.19
C PHE A 108 -2.06 -31.03 -6.25
N SER A 109 -3.08 -31.88 -6.15
CA SER A 109 -3.49 -32.74 -7.26
C SER A 109 -5.00 -32.68 -7.47
N LEU A 110 -5.40 -32.59 -8.73
CA LEU A 110 -6.80 -32.64 -9.14
C LEU A 110 -7.14 -34.05 -9.59
N ARG A 111 -8.32 -34.54 -9.23
CA ARG A 111 -8.82 -35.85 -9.63
C ARG A 111 -10.27 -35.74 -10.07
N SER A 112 -10.56 -36.23 -11.27
CA SER A 112 -11.92 -36.43 -11.76
C SER A 112 -12.17 -37.92 -11.88
N GLY A 113 -13.17 -38.43 -11.14
CA GLY A 113 -13.41 -39.86 -11.00
C GLY A 113 -12.20 -40.62 -10.45
N THR A 114 -11.69 -41.58 -11.22
CA THR A 114 -10.55 -42.43 -10.86
C THR A 114 -9.18 -41.83 -11.26
N HIS A 115 -9.16 -40.85 -12.15
CA HIS A 115 -7.91 -40.38 -12.77
C HIS A 115 -7.41 -39.09 -12.12
N VAL A 116 -6.14 -39.09 -11.69
CA VAL A 116 -5.43 -37.88 -11.30
C VAL A 116 -5.05 -37.11 -12.57
N ARG A 117 -5.45 -35.85 -12.64
CA ARG A 117 -5.19 -34.97 -13.77
C ARG A 117 -3.75 -34.45 -13.68
N LYS A 118 -2.95 -34.71 -14.71
CA LYS A 118 -1.68 -34.03 -14.90
C LYS A 118 -1.96 -32.56 -15.24
N LEU A 119 -1.32 -31.67 -14.48
CA LEU A 119 -1.39 -30.24 -14.73
C LEU A 119 -0.47 -29.90 -15.91
N ASP A 120 -1.00 -29.17 -16.87
CA ASP A 120 -0.34 -28.88 -18.15
C ASP A 120 -0.59 -27.41 -18.54
N THR A 121 -0.25 -27.05 -19.77
CA THR A 121 -0.47 -25.75 -20.39
C THR A 121 -1.95 -25.34 -20.41
N ASP A 122 -2.19 -24.03 -20.39
CA ASP A 122 -3.53 -23.44 -20.35
C ASP A 122 -4.49 -23.96 -21.42
N PRO A 123 -4.13 -24.12 -22.71
CA PRO A 123 -5.07 -24.62 -23.72
C PRO A 123 -5.64 -26.00 -23.37
N ILE A 124 -4.76 -26.93 -23.00
CA ILE A 124 -5.12 -28.31 -22.63
C ILE A 124 -5.97 -28.33 -21.36
N MET A 125 -5.65 -27.46 -20.40
CA MET A 125 -6.39 -27.36 -19.15
C MET A 125 -7.74 -26.66 -19.32
N ASN A 126 -7.85 -25.66 -20.21
CA ASN A 126 -9.09 -24.99 -20.54
C ASN A 126 -10.10 -25.93 -21.22
N ASP A 127 -9.64 -26.76 -22.14
CA ASP A 127 -10.48 -27.79 -22.76
C ASP A 127 -10.98 -28.80 -21.73
N TRP A 128 -10.11 -29.19 -20.78
CA TRP A 128 -10.50 -30.04 -19.66
C TRP A 128 -11.51 -29.35 -18.73
N LEU A 129 -11.35 -28.06 -18.44
CA LEU A 129 -12.32 -27.29 -17.64
C LEU A 129 -13.72 -27.29 -18.28
N ARG A 130 -13.82 -27.24 -19.62
CA ARG A 130 -15.13 -27.38 -20.30
C ARG A 130 -15.73 -28.76 -20.10
N SER A 131 -14.92 -29.82 -20.13
CA SER A 131 -15.42 -31.19 -20.01
C SER A 131 -15.84 -31.57 -18.59
N VAL A 132 -15.26 -30.93 -17.56
CA VAL A 132 -15.63 -31.14 -16.15
C VAL A 132 -16.68 -30.15 -15.63
N ARG A 133 -17.24 -29.30 -16.50
CA ARG A 133 -18.25 -28.32 -16.10
C ARG A 133 -19.46 -29.02 -15.48
N GLY A 134 -19.89 -28.54 -14.31
CA GLY A 134 -20.99 -29.13 -13.55
C GLY A 134 -20.65 -30.44 -12.83
N THR A 135 -19.40 -30.93 -12.93
CA THR A 135 -18.92 -32.10 -12.17
C THR A 135 -18.09 -31.66 -10.96
N GLN A 136 -18.08 -32.49 -9.93
CA GLN A 136 -17.27 -32.26 -8.73
C GLN A 136 -15.90 -32.91 -8.90
N VAL A 137 -14.85 -32.09 -8.82
CA VAL A 137 -13.45 -32.52 -8.91
C VAL A 137 -12.85 -32.61 -7.51
N SER A 138 -12.18 -33.71 -7.19
CA SER A 138 -11.47 -33.85 -5.92
C SER A 138 -10.14 -33.08 -5.99
N LEU A 139 -9.89 -32.22 -5.01
CA LEU A 139 -8.61 -31.50 -4.85
C LEU A 139 -7.88 -32.07 -3.62
N SER A 140 -6.77 -32.78 -3.84
CA SER A 140 -5.90 -33.21 -2.74
C SER A 140 -4.87 -32.12 -2.45
N ILE A 141 -4.76 -31.74 -1.18
CA ILE A 141 -3.82 -30.75 -0.67
C ILE A 141 -2.81 -31.49 0.22
N TYR A 142 -1.56 -31.58 -0.20
CA TYR A 142 -0.53 -32.30 0.54
C TYR A 142 0.15 -31.38 1.55
N LYS A 143 0.13 -31.77 2.83
CA LYS A 143 0.73 -30.95 3.91
C LYS A 143 2.21 -30.67 3.69
N TYR A 144 2.96 -31.64 3.19
CA TYR A 144 4.40 -31.56 2.97
C TYR A 144 4.80 -31.74 1.49
N GLY A 145 3.87 -31.46 0.57
CA GLY A 145 4.06 -31.75 -0.85
C GLY A 145 3.95 -33.24 -1.21
N ASN A 146 4.25 -33.57 -2.46
CA ASN A 146 4.00 -34.87 -3.07
C ASN A 146 5.16 -35.87 -2.96
N GLU A 147 6.31 -35.48 -2.41
CA GLU A 147 7.45 -36.39 -2.19
C GLU A 147 7.19 -37.40 -1.07
N ILE A 148 6.32 -37.08 -0.11
CA ILE A 148 5.92 -38.00 0.94
C ILE A 148 4.79 -38.90 0.43
N ALA A 149 5.17 -40.03 -0.17
CA ALA A 149 4.23 -40.98 -0.74
C ALA A 149 3.61 -41.91 0.31
N THR A 150 4.42 -42.42 1.24
CA THR A 150 4.02 -43.46 2.20
C THR A 150 3.99 -42.97 3.64
N LYS A 151 3.32 -43.72 4.51
CA LYS A 151 3.29 -43.44 5.95
C LYS A 151 4.67 -43.60 6.59
N GLU A 152 5.49 -44.53 6.11
CA GLU A 152 6.86 -44.73 6.58
C GLU A 152 7.73 -43.51 6.27
N GLN A 153 7.69 -43.01 5.03
CA GLN A 153 8.37 -41.77 4.66
C GLN A 153 7.92 -40.59 5.50
N LEU A 154 6.63 -40.50 5.83
CA LEU A 154 6.13 -39.45 6.72
C LEU A 154 6.73 -39.57 8.12
N LEU A 155 6.87 -40.78 8.67
CA LEU A 155 7.48 -41.00 9.97
C LEU A 155 8.96 -40.63 9.95
N ASP A 156 9.71 -41.07 8.94
CA ASP A 156 11.13 -40.74 8.75
C ASP A 156 11.32 -39.23 8.61
N PHE A 157 10.50 -38.59 7.78
CA PHE A 157 10.49 -37.14 7.61
C PHE A 157 10.11 -36.42 8.91
N THR A 158 9.13 -36.94 9.66
CA THR A 158 8.73 -36.33 10.93
C THR A 158 9.86 -36.39 11.94
N ALA A 159 10.53 -37.55 12.05
CA ALA A 159 11.67 -37.74 12.93
C ALA A 159 12.87 -36.87 12.55
N ALA A 160 13.16 -36.75 11.24
CA ALA A 160 14.29 -35.99 10.74
C ALA A 160 14.05 -34.46 10.69
N CYS A 161 12.81 -34.03 10.42
CA CYS A 161 12.53 -32.65 10.01
C CYS A 161 11.53 -31.92 10.91
N ILE A 162 10.59 -32.61 11.56
CA ILE A 162 9.50 -31.96 12.30
C ILE A 162 9.73 -32.04 13.82
N ALA A 163 10.21 -33.17 14.33
CA ALA A 163 10.50 -33.35 15.74
C ALA A 163 11.74 -32.52 16.12
N PRO A 164 11.65 -31.59 17.08
CA PRO A 164 12.83 -30.93 17.62
C PRO A 164 13.67 -31.98 18.36
N GLY A 165 14.99 -32.02 18.14
CA GLY A 165 15.91 -32.88 18.91
C GLY A 165 15.94 -32.54 20.41
N LEU A 166 15.44 -31.37 20.81
CA LEU A 166 15.32 -30.88 22.18
C LEU A 166 13.86 -30.45 22.44
N GLN A 167 13.04 -31.37 22.94
CA GLN A 167 11.74 -31.05 23.55
C GLN A 167 11.91 -30.99 25.07
N ASP A 168 11.27 -30.02 25.73
CA ASP A 168 11.09 -30.11 27.17
C ASP A 168 10.12 -31.25 27.54
N ARG A 169 9.99 -31.56 28.83
CA ARG A 169 9.14 -32.66 29.33
C ARG A 169 7.65 -32.52 28.96
N SER A 170 7.23 -31.39 28.41
CA SER A 170 5.87 -31.08 28.00
C SER A 170 5.69 -30.92 26.49
N GLY A 171 6.74 -31.17 25.69
CA GLY A 171 6.71 -31.03 24.23
C GLY A 171 6.69 -29.58 23.75
N ALA A 172 6.87 -28.60 24.64
CA ALA A 172 7.06 -27.22 24.28
C ALA A 172 8.54 -26.99 23.88
N ARG A 173 8.77 -26.01 22.99
CA ARG A 173 10.13 -25.62 22.63
C ARG A 173 10.79 -25.02 23.86
N SER A 174 12.03 -25.40 24.13
CA SER A 174 12.77 -24.77 25.20
C SER A 174 12.99 -23.29 24.87
N GLU A 175 12.76 -22.42 25.86
CA GLU A 175 13.10 -20.99 25.78
C GLU A 175 14.57 -20.81 25.34
N SER A 176 15.45 -21.75 25.73
CA SER A 176 16.85 -21.78 25.31
C SER A 176 17.04 -21.81 23.79
N THR A 177 16.19 -22.51 23.05
CA THR A 177 16.26 -22.58 21.57
C THR A 177 15.80 -21.28 20.94
N ILE A 178 14.78 -20.61 21.50
CA ILE A 178 14.36 -19.30 21.01
C ILE A 178 15.50 -18.29 21.21
N GLN A 179 16.11 -18.29 22.40
CA GLN A 179 17.25 -17.40 22.70
C GLN A 179 18.48 -17.67 21.82
N GLU A 180 18.80 -18.94 21.53
CA GLU A 180 19.89 -19.30 20.61
C GLU A 180 19.65 -18.70 19.21
N PHE A 181 18.43 -18.86 18.68
CA PHE A 181 18.08 -18.34 17.36
C PHE A 181 17.91 -16.82 17.35
N MET A 182 17.51 -16.19 18.45
CA MET A 182 17.61 -14.74 18.61
C MET A 182 19.07 -14.27 18.48
N GLY A 183 20.02 -14.97 19.12
CA GLY A 183 21.44 -14.69 18.99
C GLY A 183 21.95 -14.76 17.54
N LYS A 184 21.54 -15.79 16.80
CA LYS A 184 21.85 -15.92 15.37
C LYS A 184 21.22 -14.81 14.52
N GLN A 185 20.00 -14.39 14.86
CA GLN A 185 19.33 -13.27 14.19
C GLN A 185 20.05 -11.94 14.43
N HIS A 186 20.42 -11.63 15.67
CA HIS A 186 21.21 -10.44 15.98
C HIS A 186 22.55 -10.46 15.24
N ALA A 187 23.27 -11.58 15.25
CA ALA A 187 24.54 -11.69 14.54
C ALA A 187 24.43 -11.37 13.03
N LYS A 188 23.28 -11.62 12.40
CA LYS A 188 23.05 -11.34 10.98
C LYS A 188 22.45 -9.96 10.70
N TRP A 189 21.52 -9.51 11.53
CA TRP A 189 20.60 -8.42 11.19
C TRP A 189 20.71 -7.19 12.08
N ASP A 190 21.54 -7.21 13.13
CA ASP A 190 21.66 -6.10 14.09
C ASP A 190 22.20 -4.81 13.45
N ASP A 191 22.93 -4.92 12.33
CA ASP A 191 23.42 -3.76 11.58
C ASP A 191 22.34 -3.14 10.66
N THR A 192 21.31 -3.91 10.31
CA THR A 192 20.25 -3.46 9.38
C THR A 192 19.03 -2.95 10.12
N TRP A 193 18.64 -3.62 11.20
CA TRP A 193 17.39 -3.38 11.91
C TRP A 193 17.63 -3.10 13.38
N GLU A 194 16.88 -2.15 13.92
CA GLU A 194 16.80 -1.80 15.32
C GLU A 194 15.37 -2.04 15.83
N ALA A 195 15.25 -2.74 16.96
CA ALA A 195 13.97 -2.99 17.60
C ALA A 195 14.13 -3.43 19.06
N ALA A 196 13.03 -3.36 19.81
CA ALA A 196 12.98 -3.89 21.17
C ALA A 196 13.17 -5.42 21.19
N ASN A 197 13.74 -5.94 22.28
CA ASN A 197 14.04 -7.37 22.44
C ASN A 197 12.81 -8.27 22.23
N GLN A 198 11.61 -7.80 22.59
CA GLN A 198 10.36 -8.54 22.38
C GLN A 198 10.04 -8.74 20.88
N ILE A 199 10.42 -7.79 20.01
CA ILE A 199 10.21 -7.91 18.57
C ILE A 199 11.17 -8.95 17.98
N TRP A 200 12.42 -8.96 18.43
CA TRP A 200 13.38 -10.02 18.10
C TRP A 200 12.89 -11.39 18.58
N GLN A 201 12.33 -11.48 19.77
CA GLN A 201 11.75 -12.73 20.28
C GLN A 201 10.55 -13.21 19.45
N ILE A 202 9.68 -12.31 19.00
CA ILE A 202 8.57 -12.63 18.08
C ILE A 202 9.13 -13.16 16.75
N TRP A 203 10.18 -12.55 16.22
CA TRP A 203 10.83 -13.00 15.00
C TRP A 203 11.49 -14.37 15.18
N ALA A 204 12.27 -14.57 16.24
CA ALA A 204 12.89 -15.86 16.53
C ALA A 204 11.85 -16.97 16.72
N SER A 205 10.73 -16.67 17.39
CA SER A 205 9.59 -17.59 17.53
C SER A 205 8.99 -18.01 16.18
N HIS A 206 9.00 -17.10 15.19
CA HIS A 206 8.63 -17.41 13.82
C HIS A 206 9.66 -18.31 13.12
N VAL A 207 10.95 -18.00 13.28
CA VAL A 207 12.05 -18.79 12.71
C VAL A 207 12.03 -20.22 13.21
N VAL A 208 11.86 -20.41 14.52
CA VAL A 208 11.86 -21.74 15.14
C VAL A 208 10.56 -22.53 14.96
N ARG A 209 9.60 -22.05 14.15
CA ARG A 209 8.40 -22.84 13.80
C ARG A 209 8.81 -24.14 13.08
N PRO A 210 8.12 -25.28 13.19
CA PRO A 210 8.51 -26.44 12.41
C PRO A 210 8.39 -26.12 10.91
N PRO A 211 9.14 -26.81 10.05
CA PRO A 211 10.13 -27.85 10.35
C PRO A 211 11.49 -27.30 10.84
N PHE A 212 12.21 -28.09 11.65
CA PHE A 212 13.52 -27.76 12.23
C PHE A 212 14.58 -27.44 11.17
N LEU A 213 14.63 -28.23 10.10
CA LEU A 213 15.62 -28.05 9.03
C LEU A 213 15.47 -26.72 8.28
N ALA A 214 14.31 -26.06 8.39
CA ALA A 214 14.10 -24.75 7.80
C ALA A 214 14.62 -23.59 8.68
N TRP A 215 14.99 -23.83 9.94
CA TRP A 215 15.33 -22.76 10.88
C TRP A 215 16.54 -21.94 10.42
N GLU A 216 17.63 -22.60 10.03
CA GLU A 216 18.84 -21.91 9.56
C GLU A 216 18.59 -21.12 8.26
N SER A 217 17.76 -21.67 7.36
CA SER A 217 17.33 -20.93 6.17
C SER A 217 16.51 -19.69 6.56
N ARG A 218 15.58 -19.81 7.50
CA ARG A 218 14.74 -18.69 7.98
C ARG A 218 15.49 -17.62 8.76
N VAL A 219 16.59 -17.94 9.46
CA VAL A 219 17.50 -16.91 10.01
C VAL A 219 18.09 -16.07 8.88
N ASN A 220 18.41 -16.73 7.78
CA ASN A 220 19.02 -16.07 6.64
C ASN A 220 18.04 -15.22 5.82
N GLN A 221 16.75 -15.43 5.99
CA GLN A 221 15.70 -14.66 5.35
C GLN A 221 15.42 -13.36 6.10
N GLY A 222 14.87 -12.39 5.38
CA GLY A 222 14.41 -11.14 5.97
C GLY A 222 13.23 -11.33 6.94
N PRO A 223 12.92 -10.30 7.74
CA PRO A 223 11.85 -10.39 8.72
C PRO A 223 10.46 -10.59 8.07
N PRO A 224 9.58 -11.42 8.65
CA PRO A 224 8.22 -11.60 8.15
C PRO A 224 7.45 -10.26 8.10
N PRO A 225 6.44 -10.11 7.22
CA PRO A 225 5.72 -8.83 7.06
C PRO A 225 5.17 -8.23 8.36
N HIS A 226 4.64 -9.08 9.25
CA HIS A 226 4.11 -8.65 10.55
C HIS A 226 5.17 -8.21 11.56
N VAL A 227 6.43 -8.67 11.41
CA VAL A 227 7.59 -8.24 12.20
C VAL A 227 8.18 -6.98 11.58
N LEU A 228 8.33 -6.96 10.25
CA LEU A 228 8.93 -5.86 9.49
C LEU A 228 8.25 -4.52 9.79
N SER A 229 6.93 -4.50 9.96
CA SER A 229 6.17 -3.30 10.38
C SER A 229 6.56 -2.71 11.74
N ARG A 230 7.34 -3.43 12.55
CA ARG A 230 7.76 -3.05 13.91
C ARG A 230 9.27 -2.90 14.05
N LEU A 231 10.01 -3.12 12.96
CA LEU A 231 11.46 -2.92 12.90
C LEU A 231 11.75 -1.53 12.36
N TRP A 232 12.78 -0.90 12.90
CA TRP A 232 13.28 0.38 12.42
C TRP A 232 14.58 0.14 11.68
N PRO A 233 14.80 0.75 10.50
CA PRO A 233 16.13 0.74 9.88
C PRO A 233 17.11 1.40 10.85
N LYS A 234 18.24 0.75 11.12
CA LYS A 234 19.26 1.31 12.00
C LYS A 234 19.86 2.54 11.29
N THR A 235 19.41 3.73 11.68
CA THR A 235 19.82 4.96 11.03
C THR A 235 21.28 5.20 11.37
N SER A 236 22.15 5.19 10.37
CA SER A 236 23.56 5.47 10.63
C SER A 236 23.71 6.91 11.13
N VAL A 237 24.63 7.15 12.06
CA VAL A 237 24.95 8.52 12.54
C VAL A 237 25.28 9.46 11.36
N HIS A 238 25.82 8.92 10.28
CA HIS A 238 26.09 9.64 9.04
C HIS A 238 24.83 10.12 8.33
N GLU A 239 23.77 9.31 8.31
CA GLU A 239 22.51 9.63 7.65
C GLU A 239 21.75 10.71 8.40
N ILE A 240 21.68 10.63 9.74
CA ILE A 240 21.12 11.69 10.59
C ILE A 240 21.90 13.00 10.39
N ARG A 241 23.23 12.94 10.34
CA ARG A 241 24.08 14.12 10.09
C ARG A 241 23.79 14.71 8.71
N MET A 242 23.68 13.87 7.67
CA MET A 242 23.38 14.31 6.31
C MET A 242 22.00 14.95 6.20
N GLU A 243 20.99 14.39 6.86
CA GLU A 243 19.64 14.95 6.88
C GLU A 243 19.62 16.31 7.58
N SER A 244 20.28 16.43 8.73
CA SER A 244 20.41 17.71 9.45
C SER A 244 21.12 18.79 8.63
N PHE A 245 22.18 18.40 7.90
CA PHE A 245 22.93 19.27 7.01
C PHE A 245 22.08 19.73 5.83
N ASN A 246 21.37 18.80 5.17
CA ASN A 246 20.45 19.11 4.08
C ASN A 246 19.32 20.03 4.51
N ARG A 247 18.76 19.84 5.72
CA ARG A 247 17.74 20.74 6.26
C ARG A 247 18.29 22.16 6.44
N THR A 248 19.50 22.28 6.97
CA THR A 248 20.17 23.58 7.17
C THR A 248 20.41 24.29 5.83
N ILE A 249 20.88 23.56 4.81
CA ILE A 249 21.06 24.10 3.46
C ILE A 249 19.74 24.63 2.89
N ARG A 250 18.66 23.85 3.00
CA ARG A 250 17.35 24.28 2.48
C ARG A 250 16.87 25.57 3.14
N THR A 251 16.95 25.66 4.47
CA THR A 251 16.59 26.88 5.19
C THR A 251 17.46 28.07 4.78
N ALA A 252 18.76 27.86 4.57
CA ALA A 252 19.65 28.92 4.10
C ALA A 252 19.29 29.39 2.68
N LEU A 253 18.93 28.46 1.79
CA LEU A 253 18.45 28.78 0.45
C LEU A 253 17.14 29.57 0.49
N ASP A 254 16.16 29.15 1.31
CA ASP A 254 14.88 29.85 1.46
C ASP A 254 15.09 31.30 1.93
N ILE A 255 16.05 31.54 2.84
CA ILE A 255 16.40 32.89 3.31
C ILE A 255 16.99 33.72 2.16
N VAL A 256 17.90 33.14 1.37
CA VAL A 256 18.53 33.82 0.23
C VAL A 256 17.50 34.15 -0.85
N ASP A 257 16.63 33.21 -1.19
CA ASP A 257 15.56 33.41 -2.16
C ASP A 257 14.56 34.47 -1.69
N GLY A 258 14.21 34.48 -0.40
CA GLY A 258 13.42 35.55 0.22
C GLY A 258 14.08 36.92 0.08
N SER A 259 15.38 37.00 0.40
CA SER A 259 16.18 38.22 0.31
C SER A 259 16.30 38.74 -1.12
N LEU A 260 16.47 37.83 -2.10
CA LEU A 260 16.46 38.17 -3.52
C LEU A 260 15.09 38.69 -3.97
N GLY A 261 14.01 38.09 -3.46
CA GLY A 261 12.65 38.58 -3.67
C GLY A 261 12.48 40.02 -3.16
N GLU A 262 12.89 40.31 -1.93
CA GLU A 262 12.84 41.66 -1.35
C GLU A 262 13.66 42.68 -2.16
N LEU A 263 14.88 42.30 -2.59
CA LEU A 263 15.70 43.15 -3.46
C LEU A 263 14.99 43.46 -4.78
N GLY A 264 14.28 42.48 -5.36
CA GLY A 264 13.44 42.67 -6.54
C GLY A 264 12.32 43.69 -6.31
N HIS A 265 11.67 43.66 -5.14
CA HIS A 265 10.63 44.64 -4.78
C HIS A 265 11.20 46.06 -4.66
N ILE A 266 12.37 46.21 -4.03
CA ILE A 266 13.05 47.50 -3.91
C ILE A 266 13.40 48.04 -5.29
N ARG A 267 13.94 47.20 -6.17
CA ARG A 267 14.27 47.60 -7.54
C ARG A 267 13.02 48.09 -8.29
N GLY A 268 11.91 47.35 -8.21
CA GLY A 268 10.64 47.78 -8.81
C GLY A 268 10.15 49.12 -8.28
N ALA A 269 10.29 49.38 -6.97
CA ALA A 269 9.94 50.67 -6.38
C ALA A 269 10.82 51.82 -6.92
N VAL A 270 12.13 51.58 -7.11
CA VAL A 270 13.04 52.55 -7.74
C VAL A 270 12.63 52.84 -9.18
N ASP A 271 12.28 51.81 -9.96
CA ASP A 271 11.84 51.98 -11.34
C ASP A 271 10.56 52.85 -11.44
N VAL A 272 9.62 52.70 -10.50
CA VAL A 272 8.43 53.55 -10.41
C VAL A 272 8.79 55.01 -10.12
N VAL A 273 9.75 55.25 -9.22
CA VAL A 273 10.23 56.61 -8.91
C VAL A 273 10.90 57.22 -10.14
N LEU A 274 11.74 56.47 -10.84
CA LEU A 274 12.39 56.91 -12.08
C LEU A 274 11.34 57.29 -13.14
N GLN A 275 10.32 56.45 -13.35
CA GLN A 275 9.25 56.75 -14.29
C GLN A 275 8.51 58.04 -13.94
N ARG A 276 8.22 58.28 -12.66
CA ARG A 276 7.58 59.53 -12.21
C ARG A 276 8.45 60.75 -12.47
N LEU A 277 9.77 60.65 -12.26
CA LEU A 277 10.70 61.73 -12.56
C LEU A 277 10.71 62.07 -14.06
N THR A 278 10.75 61.06 -14.93
CA THR A 278 10.69 61.27 -16.39
C THR A 278 9.39 61.95 -16.82
N MET A 279 8.24 61.55 -16.26
CA MET A 279 6.97 62.21 -16.55
C MET A 279 6.95 63.68 -16.09
N PHE A 280 7.55 63.96 -14.93
CA PHE A 280 7.65 65.32 -14.40
C PHE A 280 8.56 66.19 -15.27
N GLU A 281 9.69 65.66 -15.71
CA GLU A 281 10.60 66.32 -16.65
C GLU A 281 9.89 66.69 -17.96
N GLN A 282 9.17 65.74 -18.57
CA GLN A 282 8.39 66.00 -19.78
C GLN A 282 7.32 67.09 -19.57
N SER A 283 6.67 67.10 -18.41
CA SER A 283 5.71 68.16 -18.06
C SER A 283 6.37 69.53 -17.95
N LEU A 284 7.58 69.61 -17.38
CA LEU A 284 8.33 70.86 -17.29
C LEU A 284 8.77 71.36 -18.67
N VAL A 285 9.21 70.46 -19.56
CA VAL A 285 9.54 70.82 -20.94
C VAL A 285 8.31 71.36 -21.66
N ALA A 286 7.17 70.67 -21.58
CA ALA A 286 5.93 71.15 -22.20
C ALA A 286 5.49 72.52 -21.65
N LYS A 287 5.57 72.73 -20.32
CA LYS A 287 5.28 74.04 -19.71
C LYS A 287 6.24 75.12 -20.20
N ARG A 288 7.52 74.80 -20.35
CA ARG A 288 8.53 75.72 -20.89
C ARG A 288 8.17 76.11 -22.33
N ASP A 289 7.79 75.16 -23.18
CA ASP A 289 7.46 75.43 -24.58
C ASP A 289 6.20 76.30 -24.70
N ILE A 290 5.20 76.11 -23.83
CA ILE A 290 4.03 76.99 -23.74
C ILE A 290 4.44 78.41 -23.37
N LEU A 291 5.32 78.59 -22.37
CA LEU A 291 5.81 79.91 -21.96
C LEU A 291 6.57 80.61 -23.09
N VAL A 292 7.41 79.88 -23.83
CA VAL A 292 8.13 80.43 -25.00
C VAL A 292 7.16 80.82 -26.12
N ALA A 293 6.09 80.04 -26.35
CA ALA A 293 5.06 80.40 -27.31
C ALA A 293 4.27 81.65 -26.89
N MET A 294 3.90 81.75 -25.60
CA MET A 294 3.24 82.94 -25.05
C MET A 294 4.11 84.21 -25.19
N GLU A 295 5.42 84.09 -24.98
CA GLU A 295 6.37 85.17 -25.23
C GLU A 295 6.36 85.59 -26.71
N HIS A 296 6.33 84.63 -27.65
CA HIS A 296 6.28 84.91 -29.07
C HIS A 296 4.97 85.57 -29.54
N ASP A 297 3.83 85.19 -28.94
CA ASP A 297 2.51 85.76 -29.23
C ASP A 297 2.31 87.17 -28.65
N SER A 298 3.17 87.58 -27.70
CA SER A 298 3.22 88.95 -27.19
C SER A 298 3.91 89.90 -28.18
N ALA A 299 3.28 90.13 -29.34
CA ALA A 299 3.65 91.25 -30.20
C ALA A 299 3.44 92.59 -29.46
N PRO A 300 4.29 93.61 -29.67
CA PRO A 300 4.10 94.91 -29.02
C PRO A 300 2.78 95.52 -29.48
N ILE A 301 1.90 95.87 -28.53
CA ILE A 301 0.71 96.68 -28.79
C ILE A 301 1.20 97.99 -29.43
N PRO A 302 0.70 98.40 -30.61
CA PRO A 302 1.03 99.71 -31.17
C PRO A 302 0.65 100.78 -30.15
N SER A 303 1.63 101.60 -29.74
CA SER A 303 1.38 102.72 -28.83
C SER A 303 0.62 103.80 -29.58
N ASP A 304 -0.70 103.69 -29.65
CA ASP A 304 -1.61 104.81 -29.84
C ASP A 304 -3.04 104.37 -29.53
N GLU A 305 -3.47 104.67 -28.30
CA GLU A 305 -4.83 104.98 -27.82
C GLU A 305 -4.97 104.59 -26.34
N VAL A 306 -4.31 105.35 -25.46
CA VAL A 306 -4.67 105.38 -24.04
C VAL A 306 -5.76 106.43 -23.87
N ALA A 307 -7.01 106.00 -23.80
CA ALA A 307 -8.13 106.83 -23.36
C ALA A 307 -8.15 106.86 -21.81
N THR A 308 -7.51 107.86 -21.21
CA THR A 308 -7.61 108.18 -19.78
C THR A 308 -8.85 109.01 -19.48
N THR A 309 -9.99 108.35 -19.27
CA THR A 309 -11.19 108.92 -18.60
C THR A 309 -12.11 107.72 -18.39
N GLU A 310 -12.32 107.16 -17.20
CA GLU A 310 -13.09 107.71 -16.08
C GLU A 310 -12.78 106.83 -14.85
N LEU A 311 -11.85 107.25 -14.00
CA LEU A 311 -11.66 106.68 -12.65
C LEU A 311 -12.22 107.68 -11.65
N GLN A 312 -13.53 107.83 -11.64
CA GLN A 312 -14.24 108.55 -10.60
C GLN A 312 -15.51 107.78 -10.27
N GLU A 313 -15.74 107.58 -8.97
CA GLU A 313 -16.89 106.88 -8.38
C GLU A 313 -16.80 105.35 -8.30
N ASN A 314 -15.87 104.86 -7.48
CA ASN A 314 -16.21 103.74 -6.61
C ASN A 314 -15.85 104.14 -5.17
N GLN A 315 -16.88 104.59 -4.45
CA GLN A 315 -16.80 104.96 -3.05
C GLN A 315 -16.47 103.71 -2.22
N ASN A 316 -15.36 103.78 -1.50
CA ASN A 316 -14.89 102.70 -0.63
C ASN A 316 -15.86 102.55 0.55
N ILE A 317 -16.58 101.44 0.64
CA ILE A 317 -17.49 101.16 1.75
C ILE A 317 -16.63 100.76 2.96
N LEU A 318 -16.86 101.40 4.10
CA LEU A 318 -16.14 101.16 5.35
C LEU A 318 -16.49 99.76 5.88
N ASP A 319 -15.46 98.92 6.05
CA ASP A 319 -15.56 97.60 6.68
C ASP A 319 -15.92 97.77 8.18
N THR A 320 -17.10 97.33 8.59
CA THR A 320 -17.68 97.61 9.93
C THR A 320 -17.69 96.39 10.85
N ASP A 321 -17.06 95.27 10.46
CA ASP A 321 -17.20 94.00 11.19
C ASP A 321 -16.04 93.69 12.16
N HIS A 322 -15.13 94.64 12.39
CA HIS A 322 -13.97 94.49 13.26
C HIS A 322 -13.81 95.63 14.25
N ASP A 323 -14.78 95.81 15.15
CA ASP A 323 -14.58 96.64 16.34
C ASP A 323 -15.40 96.09 17.52
N TYR A 324 -14.73 95.38 18.44
CA TYR A 324 -15.02 95.34 19.87
C TYR A 324 -13.83 94.70 20.58
N THR A 325 -12.79 95.51 20.81
CA THR A 325 -11.91 95.31 21.96
C THR A 325 -12.65 95.73 23.23
N LEU A 326 -12.52 94.87 24.23
CA LEU A 326 -12.75 95.08 25.65
C LEU A 326 -12.12 96.38 26.19
N GLU A 327 -12.58 96.75 27.39
CA GLU A 327 -12.16 97.85 28.29
C GLU A 327 -13.08 99.09 28.16
N ASP A 328 -13.73 99.63 29.20
CA ASP A 328 -13.51 99.53 30.64
C ASP A 328 -14.74 99.98 31.46
N MET A 329 -14.86 99.40 32.65
CA MET A 329 -15.16 100.00 33.96
C MET A 329 -16.07 101.25 34.06
N ASP A 330 -17.28 101.02 34.58
CA ASP A 330 -17.87 101.50 35.86
C ASP A 330 -19.40 101.71 35.77
#